data_AF-A0A838ZAB6-F1
#
_entry.id   AF-A0A838ZAB6-F1
#
_cell.length_a   1.000
_cell.length_b   1.000
_cell.length_c   1.000
_cell.angle_alpha   90.00
_cell.angle_beta   90.00
_cell.angle_gamma   90.00
#
_symmetry.space_group_name_H-M   'P 1'
#
loop_
_entity.id
_entity.type
_entity.pdbx_description
1 polymer ?
#
loop_
_entity_poly.entity_id
_entity_poly.type
_entity_poly.pdbx_seq_one_letter_code
_entity_poly.pdbx_strand_id
1 'polypeptide(L)' 'MAKKKSDDKSSAENPRVHKDLNGFDIKINSFGEIQMSFEIDKINSFLNNTVDDKKLRNRKKDNEK' A
#
# COMPACT_ATOMS: atom_id res chain seq x y z
N MET A 1 20.25 35.38 24.44
CA MET A 1 19.41 35.26 23.23
C MET A 1 19.06 33.79 23.02
N ALA A 2 17.82 33.40 23.28
CA ALA A 2 17.37 32.02 23.12
C ALA A 2 17.19 31.70 21.63
N LYS A 3 17.95 30.74 21.11
CA LYS A 3 17.74 30.19 19.77
C LYS A 3 16.45 29.37 19.78
N LYS A 4 15.41 29.92 19.15
CA LYS A 4 14.17 29.22 18.80
C LYS A 4 14.54 28.09 17.83
N LYS A 5 14.55 26.85 18.32
CA LYS A 5 14.60 25.67 17.44
C LYS A 5 13.26 25.66 16.69
N SER A 6 13.34 25.99 15.41
CA SER A 6 12.28 25.84 14.45
C SER A 6 11.80 24.39 14.45
N ASP A 7 10.52 24.21 14.74
CA ASP A 7 9.70 23.04 14.40
C ASP A 7 10.16 22.41 13.08
N ASP A 8 10.77 21.23 13.15
CA ASP A 8 10.89 20.31 12.01
C ASP A 8 9.53 19.62 11.83
N LYS A 9 8.55 20.41 11.37
CA LYS A 9 7.32 19.90 10.79
C LYS A 9 7.59 19.72 9.31
N SER A 10 7.84 18.49 8.85
CA SER A 10 7.44 17.99 7.50
C SER A 10 8.22 16.78 6.98
N SER A 11 8.64 15.85 7.84
CA SER A 11 8.92 14.48 7.35
C SER A 11 7.86 13.53 7.85
N ALA A 12 6.61 13.72 7.40
CA ALA A 12 5.69 12.60 7.27
C ALA A 12 6.30 11.71 6.19
N GLU A 13 7.24 10.85 6.61
CA GLU A 13 7.97 9.95 5.73
C GLU A 13 6.92 9.12 5.00
N ASN A 14 6.77 9.39 3.70
CA ASN A 14 5.84 8.64 2.87
C ASN A 14 6.17 7.16 3.05
N PRO A 15 5.16 6.29 3.18
CA PRO A 15 5.41 4.87 3.37
C PRO A 15 6.34 4.35 2.27
N ARG A 16 7.31 3.50 2.64
CA ARG A 16 8.26 2.89 1.70
C ARG A 16 7.53 1.89 0.82
N VAL A 17 6.94 2.38 -0.26
CA VAL A 17 6.16 1.63 -1.25
C VAL A 17 6.94 1.51 -2.57
N HIS A 18 6.45 0.65 -3.47
CA HIS A 18 7.00 0.53 -4.82
C HIS A 18 6.92 1.88 -5.54
N LYS A 19 7.84 2.15 -6.49
CA LYS A 19 7.86 3.42 -7.23
C LYS A 19 6.52 3.73 -7.91
N ASP A 20 5.83 2.69 -8.38
CA ASP A 20 4.53 2.81 -9.06
C ASP A 20 3.36 3.10 -8.11
N LEU A 21 3.60 2.94 -6.80
CA LEU A 21 2.68 3.24 -5.72
C LEU A 21 3.10 4.50 -4.94
N ASN A 22 4.00 5.33 -5.48
CA ASN A 22 4.39 6.59 -4.85
C ASN A 22 3.15 7.44 -4.52
N GLY A 23 3.04 7.85 -3.25
CA GLY A 23 1.88 8.58 -2.74
C GLY A 23 0.75 7.68 -2.23
N PHE A 24 0.96 6.36 -2.15
CA PHE A 24 -0.03 5.43 -1.61
C PHE A 24 -0.10 5.56 -0.08
N ASP A 25 -1.20 6.10 0.39
CA ASP A 25 -1.59 6.17 1.80
C ASP A 25 -2.82 5.28 2.07
N ILE A 26 -2.79 4.58 3.21
CA ILE A 26 -3.86 3.73 3.71
C ILE A 26 -4.09 4.01 5.19
N LYS A 27 -5.34 4.30 5.56
CA LYS A 27 -5.74 4.63 6.92
C LYS A 27 -6.97 3.83 7.31
N ILE A 28 -7.05 3.48 8.59
CA ILE A 28 -8.19 2.79 9.17
C ILE A 28 -8.87 3.77 10.13
N ASN A 29 -10.14 4.05 9.90
CA ASN A 29 -10.94 4.91 10.78
C ASN A 29 -11.37 4.14 12.05
N SER A 30 -11.80 4.82 13.10
CA SER A 30 -12.30 4.19 14.34
C SER A 30 -13.50 3.26 14.12
N PHE A 31 -14.21 3.42 13.00
CA PHE A 31 -15.30 2.55 12.56
C PHE A 31 -14.84 1.29 11.81
N GLY A 32 -13.54 1.09 11.60
CA GLY A 32 -12.99 -0.04 10.85
C GLY A 32 -13.05 0.13 9.32
N GLU A 33 -13.44 1.31 8.84
CA GLU A 33 -13.44 1.64 7.42
C GLU A 33 -12.01 1.86 6.92
N ILE A 34 -11.68 1.28 5.76
CA ILE A 34 -10.39 1.45 5.11
C ILE A 34 -10.49 2.62 4.13
N GLN A 35 -9.71 3.66 4.38
CA GLN A 35 -9.55 4.79 3.48
C GLN A 35 -8.21 4.67 2.76
N MET A 36 -8.26 4.58 1.45
CA MET A 36 -7.08 4.53 0.59
C MET A 36 -7.10 5.67 -0.41
N SER A 37 -5.92 6.17 -0.74
CA SER A 37 -5.71 7.26 -1.69
C SER A 37 -5.80 6.83 -3.17
N PHE A 38 -5.62 5.54 -3.44
CA PHE A 38 -5.68 4.96 -4.77
C PHE A 38 -6.98 4.18 -5.00
N GLU A 39 -7.39 4.11 -6.25
CA GLU A 39 -8.50 3.25 -6.67
C GLU A 39 -8.16 1.77 -6.49
N ILE A 40 -9.16 0.99 -6.05
CA ILE A 40 -9.05 -0.46 -5.84
C ILE A 40 -8.54 -1.16 -7.12
N ASP A 41 -8.99 -0.74 -8.30
CA ASP A 41 -8.66 -1.40 -9.57
C ASP A 41 -7.17 -1.29 -9.91
N LYS A 42 -6.56 -0.14 -9.61
CA LYS A 42 -5.13 0.08 -9.83
C LYS A 42 -4.29 -0.78 -8.89
N ILE A 43 -4.73 -0.95 -7.64
CA ILE A 43 -4.08 -1.80 -6.65
C ILE A 43 -4.18 -3.27 -7.06
N ASN A 44 -5.36 -3.72 -7.48
CA ASN A 44 -5.57 -5.09 -7.96
C ASN A 44 -4.70 -5.42 -9.16
N SER A 45 -4.61 -4.49 -10.13
CA SER A 45 -3.75 -4.64 -11.30
C SER A 45 -2.28 -4.74 -10.92
N PHE A 46 -1.82 -3.90 -9.98
CA PHE A 46 -0.45 -3.96 -9.46
C PHE A 46 -0.15 -5.30 -8.78
N LEU A 47 -1.07 -5.78 -7.94
CA LEU A 47 -0.92 -7.05 -7.23
C LEU A 47 -0.90 -8.24 -8.18
N ASN A 48 -1.81 -8.29 -9.17
CA ASN A 48 -1.85 -9.37 -10.15
C ASN A 48 -0.56 -9.48 -10.99
N ASN A 49 0.12 -8.35 -11.24
CA ASN A 49 1.37 -8.32 -12.01
C ASN A 49 2.60 -8.63 -11.15
N THR A 50 2.62 -8.17 -9.90
CA THR A 50 3.85 -8.18 -9.06
C THR A 50 3.85 -9.33 -8.06
N VAL A 51 2.68 -9.83 -7.68
CA VAL A 51 2.50 -10.83 -6.62
C VAL A 51 1.84 -12.07 -7.20
N ASP A 52 2.45 -13.22 -6.93
CA ASP A 52 1.87 -14.50 -7.30
C ASP A 52 0.67 -14.85 -6.38
N ASP A 53 -0.48 -15.13 -6.99
CA ASP A 53 -1.70 -15.46 -6.24
C ASP A 53 -1.61 -16.88 -5.65
N LYS A 54 -1.33 -16.93 -4.35
CA LYS A 54 -1.25 -18.17 -3.57
C LYS A 54 -2.53 -19.01 -3.64
N LYS A 55 -3.71 -18.41 -3.85
CA LYS A 55 -4.99 -19.13 -3.97
C LYS A 55 -5.13 -19.86 -5.31
N LEU A 56 -4.39 -19.45 -6.35
CA LEU A 56 -4.37 -20.10 -7.67
C LEU A 56 -3.35 -21.25 -7.74
N ARG A 57 -2.35 -21.29 -6.86
CA ARG A 57 -1.31 -22.34 -6.85
C ARG A 57 -1.86 -23.75 -6.73
N ASN A 58 -2.86 -23.96 -5.88
CA ASN A 58 -3.41 -25.29 -5.64
C ASN A 58 -4.32 -25.73 -6.79
N ARG A 59 -4.99 -24.79 -7.48
CA ARG A 59 -5.87 -25.10 -8.62
C ARG A 59 -5.12 -25.60 -9.85
N LYS A 60 -3.86 -25.18 -10.06
CA LYS A 60 -3.02 -25.71 -11.15
C LYS A 60 -2.65 -27.18 -10.92
N LYS A 61 -2.38 -27.56 -9.67
CA LYS A 61 -2.02 -28.95 -9.32
C LYS A 61 -3.17 -29.94 -9.53
N ASP A 62 -4.41 -29.48 -9.37
CA ASP A 62 -5.59 -30.33 -9.53
C ASP A 62 -6.05 -30.47 -10.99
N ASN A 63 -5.66 -29.54 -11.88
CA ASN A 63 -6.00 -29.59 -13.33
C ASN A 63 -4.94 -30.30 -14.19
N GLU A 64 -3.78 -30.65 -13.63
CA GLU A 64 -2.74 -31.44 -14.31
C GLU A 64 -2.77 -32.94 -13.93
N LYS A 65 -3.85 -33.39 -13.28
CA LYS A 65 -4.08 -34.81 -12.95
C LYS A 65 -5.13 -35.46 -13.83
#